data_AF-A0A2N3F0D5-F1
#
_entry.id   AF-A0A2N3F0D5-F1
#
_cell.length_a   1.000
_cell.length_b   1.000
_cell.length_c   1.000
_cell.angle_alpha   90.00
_cell.angle_beta   90.00
_cell.angle_gamma   90.00
#
_symmetry.space_group_name_H-M   'P 1'
#
loop_
_entity.id
_entity.type
_entity.pdbx_description
1 polymer ?
#
loop_
_entity_poly.entity_id
_entity_poly.type
_entity_poly.pdbx_seq_one_letter_code
_entity_poly.pdbx_strand_id
1 'polypeptide(L)'
;MARPFLLSLAGLVGLAGVLGLMLGLRAFDTTETEVIERVAARYVAETGGTVSDCAAWPATSAGLWLVVICGSEGGRVEYFVDRTGRVADRQEDEV
;
A
#
# COMPACT_ATOMS: atom_id res chain seq x y z
N MET A 1 -39.96 -26.51 2.77
CA MET A 1 -38.96 -26.01 1.80
C MET A 1 -38.19 -24.75 2.26
N ALA A 2 -38.73 -23.90 3.15
CA ALA A 2 -38.08 -22.65 3.56
C ALA A 2 -36.80 -22.80 4.43
N ARG A 3 -36.73 -23.85 5.26
CA ARG A 3 -35.59 -24.08 6.18
C ARG A 3 -34.23 -24.29 5.49
N PRO A 4 -34.09 -25.17 4.47
CA PRO A 4 -32.81 -25.30 3.77
C PRO A 4 -32.43 -24.04 3.00
N PHE A 5 -33.42 -23.33 2.44
CA PHE A 5 -33.17 -22.08 1.73
C PHE A 5 -32.64 -20.97 2.66
N LEU A 6 -33.22 -20.84 3.85
CA LEU A 6 -32.73 -19.91 4.87
C LEU A 6 -31.32 -20.25 5.35
N LEU A 7 -30.98 -21.53 5.51
CA LEU A 7 -29.63 -21.96 5.86
C LEU A 7 -28.61 -21.63 4.76
N SER A 8 -28.96 -21.89 3.50
CA SER A 8 -28.10 -21.52 2.36
C SER A 8 -27.90 -20.01 2.26
N LEU A 9 -28.98 -19.22 2.41
CA LEU A 9 -28.91 -17.76 2.39
C LEU A 9 -28.05 -17.22 3.53
N ALA A 10 -28.26 -17.71 4.76
CA ALA A 10 -27.47 -17.32 5.92
C ALA A 10 -25.99 -17.67 5.75
N GLY A 11 -25.69 -18.84 5.15
CA GLY A 11 -24.33 -19.24 4.82
C GLY A 11 -23.66 -18.29 3.83
N LEU A 12 -24.35 -17.92 2.74
CA LEU A 12 -23.84 -16.98 1.74
C LEU A 12 -23.61 -15.57 2.32
N VAL A 13 -24.55 -15.06 3.11
CA VAL A 13 -24.42 -13.76 3.78
C VAL A 13 -23.28 -13.77 4.79
N GLY A 14 -23.16 -14.84 5.58
CA GLY A 14 -22.07 -15.03 6.54
C GLY A 14 -20.70 -15.06 5.85
N LEU A 15 -20.58 -15.82 4.75
CA LEU A 15 -19.35 -15.88 3.95
C LEU A 15 -18.98 -14.51 3.38
N ALA A 16 -19.95 -13.81 2.78
CA ALA A 16 -19.73 -12.47 2.24
C ALA A 16 -19.30 -11.48 3.33
N GLY A 17 -19.90 -11.55 4.52
CA GLY A 17 -19.52 -10.74 5.68
C GLY A 17 -18.09 -11.00 6.14
N VAL A 18 -17.68 -12.28 6.25
CA VAL A 18 -16.31 -12.66 6.63
C VAL A 18 -15.30 -12.18 5.58
N LEU A 19 -15.59 -12.37 4.30
CA LEU A 19 -14.72 -11.91 3.21
C LEU A 19 -14.60 -10.37 3.20
N GLY A 20 -15.71 -9.66 3.36
CA GLY A 20 -15.71 -8.20 3.44
C GLY A 20 -14.91 -7.68 4.65
N LEU A 21 -15.06 -8.31 5.81
CA LEU A 21 -14.32 -7.95 7.02
C LEU A 21 -12.82 -8.23 6.88
N MET A 22 -12.42 -9.37 6.29
CA MET A 22 -11.02 -9.67 6.01
C MET A 22 -10.38 -8.67 5.04
N LEU A 23 -11.09 -8.30 3.98
CA LEU A 23 -10.62 -7.30 3.01
C LEU A 23 -10.54 -5.90 3.64
N GLY A 24 -11.53 -5.53 4.45
CA GLY A 24 -11.58 -4.26 5.15
C GLY A 24 -10.45 -4.09 6.16
N LEU A 25 -10.19 -5.09 7.00
CA LEU A 25 -9.09 -5.06 7.98
C LEU A 25 -7.73 -4.88 7.30
N ARG A 26 -7.51 -5.55 6.16
CA ARG A 26 -6.25 -5.44 5.40
C ARG A 26 -6.01 -4.05 4.80
N ALA A 27 -7.10 -3.36 4.44
CA ALA A 27 -7.03 -1.97 4.02
C ALA A 27 -6.83 -1.01 5.21
N PHE A 28 -7.39 -1.34 6.37
CA PHE A 28 -7.31 -0.49 7.58
C PHE A 28 -5.93 -0.51 8.24
N ASP A 29 -5.22 -1.63 8.19
CA ASP A 29 -3.85 -1.74 8.72
C ASP A 29 -2.82 -0.96 7.90
N THR A 30 -3.18 -0.43 6.73
CA THR A 30 -2.23 0.35 5.91
C THR A 30 -2.16 1.79 6.41
N THR A 31 -1.36 2.03 7.44
CA THR A 31 -1.08 3.40 7.90
C THR A 31 -0.05 4.07 6.99
N GLU A 32 -0.18 5.39 6.80
CA GLU A 32 0.73 6.17 5.96
C GLU A 32 2.18 6.02 6.43
N THR A 33 2.41 6.14 7.74
CA THR A 33 3.73 5.99 8.36
C THR A 33 4.34 4.62 8.10
N GLU A 34 3.58 3.53 8.26
CA GLU A 34 4.10 2.17 8.04
C GLU A 34 4.50 1.95 6.58
N VAL A 35 3.73 2.50 5.63
CA VAL A 35 4.09 2.45 4.21
C VAL A 35 5.38 3.20 3.94
N ILE A 36 5.53 4.41 4.48
CA ILE A 36 6.74 5.22 4.30
C ILE A 36 7.96 4.49 4.87
N GLU A 37 7.87 3.98 6.10
CA GLU A 37 8.95 3.25 6.76
C GLU A 37 9.35 2.00 5.98
N ARG A 38 8.36 1.24 5.47
CA ARG A 38 8.60 0.05 4.65
C ARG A 38 9.32 0.39 3.34
N VAL A 39 8.91 1.46 2.67
CA VAL A 39 9.55 1.91 1.43
C VAL A 39 10.95 2.46 1.70
N ALA A 40 11.15 3.23 2.77
CA ALA A 40 12.47 3.71 3.14
C ALA A 40 13.43 2.57 3.51
N ALA A 41 12.97 1.57 4.27
CA ALA A 41 13.75 0.37 4.57
C ALA A 41 14.14 -0.40 3.29
N ARG A 42 13.24 -0.46 2.31
CA ARG A 42 13.53 -1.04 0.99
C ARG A 42 14.63 -0.26 0.26
N TYR A 43 14.56 1.07 0.23
CA TYR A 43 15.60 1.91 -0.37
C TYR A 43 16.97 1.67 0.30
N VAL A 44 17.02 1.65 1.64
CA VAL A 44 18.26 1.36 2.39
C VAL A 44 18.82 -0.02 2.04
N ALA A 45 17.97 -1.03 1.91
CA ALA A 45 18.40 -2.39 1.54
C ALA A 45 18.91 -2.48 0.09
N GLU A 46 18.35 -1.68 -0.82
CA GLU A 46 18.72 -1.69 -2.25
C GLU A 46 19.98 -0.85 -2.53
N THR A 47 20.14 0.30 -1.89
CA THR A 47 21.19 1.28 -2.22
C THR A 47 22.28 1.44 -1.16
N GLY A 48 22.02 1.00 0.08
CA GLY A 48 22.86 1.31 1.23
C GLY A 48 22.74 2.76 1.73
N GLY A 49 21.76 3.53 1.24
CA GLY A 49 21.47 4.89 1.70
C GLY A 49 20.86 4.92 3.12
N THR A 50 20.36 6.08 3.53
CA THR A 50 19.75 6.27 4.85
C THR A 50 18.24 6.52 4.77
N VAL A 51 17.49 6.18 5.82
CA VAL A 51 16.05 6.48 5.90
C VAL A 51 15.79 7.99 5.82
N SER A 52 16.69 8.81 6.35
CA SER A 52 16.62 10.28 6.31
C SER A 52 16.74 10.87 4.91
N ASP A 53 17.18 10.08 3.92
CA ASP A 53 17.22 10.52 2.51
C ASP A 53 15.83 10.42 1.85
N CYS A 54 14.81 9.92 2.56
CA CYS A 54 13.47 9.71 2.04
C CYS A 54 12.49 10.78 2.54
N ALA A 55 11.67 11.31 1.63
CA ALA A 55 10.55 12.19 1.92
C ALA A 55 9.28 11.71 1.20
N ALA A 56 8.14 11.73 1.89
CA ALA A 56 6.86 11.30 1.33
C ALA A 56 5.96 12.49 1.01
N TRP A 57 5.27 12.41 -0.13
CA TRP A 57 4.33 13.40 -0.61
C TRP A 57 3.03 12.74 -1.08
N PRO A 58 1.88 13.40 -0.94
CA PRO A 58 0.63 12.90 -1.51
C PRO A 58 0.71 12.88 -3.04
N ALA A 59 0.30 11.77 -3.65
CA ALA A 59 0.29 11.66 -5.10
C ALA A 59 -0.85 12.48 -5.71
N THR A 60 -0.55 13.23 -6.79
CA THR A 60 -1.56 14.03 -7.52
C THR A 60 -2.34 13.20 -8.56
N SER A 61 -1.80 12.04 -8.95
CA SER A 61 -2.35 11.18 -10.00
C SER A 61 -3.45 10.25 -9.50
N ALA A 62 -4.48 10.01 -10.32
CA ALA A 62 -5.58 9.12 -9.98
C ALA A 62 -5.10 7.67 -9.78
N GLY A 63 -5.49 7.05 -8.65
CA GLY A 63 -5.16 5.66 -8.32
C GLY A 63 -3.88 5.50 -7.49
N LEU A 64 -3.05 6.53 -7.42
CA LEU A 64 -1.91 6.61 -6.52
C LEU A 64 -2.30 7.34 -5.24
N TRP A 65 -1.66 6.99 -4.14
CA TRP A 65 -1.90 7.56 -2.82
C TRP A 65 -0.72 8.41 -2.36
N LEU A 66 0.49 7.86 -2.43
CA LEU A 66 1.72 8.49 -1.95
C LEU A 66 2.81 8.35 -3.01
N VAL A 67 3.73 9.30 -3.04
CA VAL A 67 5.05 9.11 -3.65
C VAL A 67 6.10 9.27 -2.57
N VAL A 68 6.98 8.27 -2.44
CA VAL A 68 8.12 8.32 -1.52
C VAL A 68 9.36 8.53 -2.37
N ILE A 69 10.01 9.66 -2.17
CA ILE A 69 11.17 10.08 -2.92
C ILE A 69 12.38 9.88 -2.02
N CYS A 70 13.31 9.01 -2.42
CA CYS A 70 14.53 8.71 -1.68
C CYS A 70 15.77 9.05 -2.52
N GLY A 71 16.75 9.72 -1.93
CA GLY A 71 18.02 10.04 -2.59
C GLY A 71 18.44 11.49 -2.42
N SER A 72 19.66 11.79 -2.86
CA SER A 72 20.29 13.11 -2.76
C SER A 72 20.72 13.61 -4.14
N GLU A 73 21.43 14.73 -4.21
CA GLU A 73 21.76 15.43 -5.48
C GLU A 73 22.47 14.60 -6.56
N GLY A 74 22.94 13.38 -6.25
CA GLY A 74 23.59 12.46 -7.22
C GLY A 74 22.69 11.37 -7.81
N GLY A 75 21.40 11.30 -7.44
CA GLY A 75 20.47 10.30 -7.96
C GLY A 75 19.25 10.16 -7.05
N ARG A 76 18.06 10.15 -7.64
CA ARG A 76 16.79 10.11 -6.92
C ARG A 76 15.95 8.94 -7.39
N VAL A 77 15.34 8.25 -6.43
CA VAL A 77 14.42 7.14 -6.68
C VAL A 77 13.04 7.51 -6.16
N GLU A 78 12.05 7.47 -7.03
CA GLU A 78 10.65 7.75 -6.72
C GLU A 78 9.86 6.44 -6.66
N TYR A 79 9.19 6.20 -5.54
CA TYR A 79 8.33 5.05 -5.32
C TYR A 79 6.87 5.51 -5.27
N PHE A 80 6.09 5.15 -6.28
CA PHE A 80 4.67 5.45 -6.34
C PHE A 80 3.88 4.35 -5.63
N VAL A 81 3.12 4.72 -4.61
CA VAL A 81 2.36 3.81 -3.77
C VAL A 81 0.87 3.94 -4.09
N ASP A 82 0.19 2.81 -4.28
CA ASP A 82 -1.26 2.74 -4.41
C ASP A 82 -2.00 2.86 -3.07
N ARG A 83 -3.34 2.91 -3.12
CA ARG A 83 -4.22 3.00 -1.94
C ARG A 83 -4.18 1.77 -1.02
N THR A 84 -3.57 0.68 -1.46
CA THR A 84 -3.39 -0.54 -0.66
C THR A 84 -2.00 -0.58 -0.02
N GLY A 85 -1.20 0.49 -0.16
CA GLY A 85 0.15 0.57 0.40
C GLY A 85 1.20 -0.21 -0.38
N ARG A 86 0.92 -0.59 -1.63
CA ARG A 86 1.88 -1.29 -2.49
C ARG A 86 2.57 -0.31 -3.43
N VAL A 87 3.85 -0.54 -3.67
CA VAL A 87 4.59 0.17 -4.73
C VAL A 87 4.04 -0.29 -6.08
N ALA A 88 3.33 0.61 -6.76
CA ALA A 88 2.73 0.39 -8.07
C ALA A 88 3.72 0.68 -9.21
N ASP A 89 4.60 1.66 -9.01
CA ASP A 89 5.63 2.05 -9.97
C ASP A 89 6.89 2.55 -9.24
N ARG A 90 8.05 2.43 -9.88
CA ARG A 90 9.34 2.94 -9.39
C ARG A 90 10.06 3.60 -10.55
N GLN A 91 10.47 4.85 -10.35
CA GLN A 91 11.27 5.61 -11.30
C GLN A 91 12.61 5.94 -10.67
N GLU A 92 13.68 5.84 -11.45
CA GLU A 92 15.01 6.29 -11.07
C GLU A 92 15.37 7.44 -12.00
N ASP A 93 15.46 8.64 -11.44
CA ASP A 93 15.96 9.80 -12.16
C ASP A 93 17.50 9.76 -12.10
N GLU A 94 18.11 9.29 -13.19
CA GLU A 94 19.53 9.48 -13.46
C GLU A 94 19.71 10.94 -13.92
N VAL A 95 20.32 11.77 -13.07
CA VAL A 95 20.62 13.18 -13.37
C VAL A 95 21.81 13.29 -14.31
#